data_AF-A0A914T7H9-F1
#
_entry.id   AF-A0A914T7H9-F1
#
_cell.length_a   1.000
_cell.length_b   1.000
_cell.length_c   1.000
_cell.angle_alpha   90.00
_cell.angle_beta   90.00
_cell.angle_gamma   90.00
#
_symmetry.space_group_name_H-M   'P 1'
#
loop_
_entity.id
_entity.type
_entity.pdbx_description
1 polymer ?
#
loop_
_entity_poly.entity_id
_entity_poly.type
_entity_poly.pdbx_seq_one_letter_code
_entity_poly.pdbx_strand_id
1 'polypeptide(L)'
;MGVITPLILAEPYFDYYRNILLENVPIFAELEKQYSNIYVLSLSPINDYLTALVIIALFLTFAYALIFITLNLIVIHQLRKIKKLVSNSTYGIHKMLHTAVMIQTINLLLFAVVPISMIAGGLICQKSYGNLIANIGFPISSLHLIADAPALLHFIKPYRMFVMSLIPFKKKKTVRISAPSEWFRGGVSFITIT
;
A
#
# COMPACT_ATOMS: atom_id res chain seq x y z
N MET A 1 -3.87 28.42 -31.92
CA MET A 1 -4.27 27.31 -31.05
C MET A 1 -5.18 27.87 -29.97
N GLY A 2 -6.49 27.68 -30.09
CA GLY A 2 -7.46 28.19 -29.11
C GLY A 2 -7.50 27.26 -27.90
N VAL A 3 -7.34 27.82 -26.71
CA VAL A 3 -7.54 27.09 -25.45
C VAL A 3 -9.05 26.93 -25.27
N ILE A 4 -9.56 25.70 -25.47
CA ILE A 4 -10.94 25.36 -25.15
C ILE A 4 -10.99 25.14 -23.65
N THR A 5 -11.45 26.14 -22.90
CA THR A 5 -11.71 26.01 -21.47
C THR A 5 -12.95 25.13 -21.30
N PRO A 6 -12.88 23.96 -20.66
CA PRO A 6 -14.07 23.15 -20.41
C PRO A 6 -15.04 23.93 -19.53
N LEU A 7 -16.22 24.23 -20.06
CA LEU A 7 -17.29 24.89 -19.32
C LEU A 7 -17.86 23.87 -18.32
N ILE A 8 -17.42 23.95 -17.07
CA ILE A 8 -17.99 23.14 -15.98
C ILE A 8 -19.32 23.79 -15.59
N LEU A 9 -20.40 23.37 -16.26
CA LEU A 9 -21.77 23.73 -15.87
C LEU A 9 -22.17 22.89 -14.65
N ALA A 10 -22.52 23.55 -13.55
CA ALA A 10 -22.98 22.88 -12.33
C ALA A 10 -24.39 22.30 -12.52
N GLU A 11 -24.58 21.04 -12.12
CA GLU A 11 -25.88 20.34 -12.03
C GLU A 11 -26.78 21.10 -11.04
N PRO A 12 -27.80 21.83 -11.52
CA PRO A 12 -29.02 21.18 -12.01
C PRO A 12 -29.53 21.70 -13.37
N TYR A 13 -28.80 22.61 -14.02
CA TYR A 13 -29.21 23.20 -15.30
C TYR A 13 -28.41 22.67 -16.49
N PHE A 14 -27.59 21.63 -16.26
CA PHE A 14 -26.71 21.07 -17.29
C PHE A 14 -27.50 20.66 -18.53
N ASP A 15 -28.58 19.89 -18.38
CA ASP A 15 -29.38 19.43 -19.52
C ASP A 15 -30.08 20.58 -20.25
N TYR A 16 -30.53 21.60 -19.52
CA TYR A 16 -31.17 22.77 -20.12
C TYR A 16 -30.19 23.58 -20.98
N TYR A 17 -29.03 23.94 -20.42
CA TYR A 17 -28.01 24.69 -21.16
C TYR A 17 -27.32 23.84 -22.24
N ARG A 18 -27.17 22.53 -22.03
CA ARG A 18 -26.69 21.59 -23.04
C ARG A 18 -27.59 21.58 -24.26
N ASN A 19 -28.91 21.45 -24.07
CA ASN A 19 -29.86 21.46 -25.18
C ASN A 19 -29.82 22.80 -25.94
N ILE A 20 -29.74 23.93 -25.22
CA ILE A 20 -29.58 25.26 -25.84
C ILE A 20 -28.26 25.36 -26.62
N LEU A 21 -27.16 24.87 -26.09
CA LEU A 21 -25.85 24.93 -26.75
C LEU A 21 -25.79 24.02 -27.99
N LEU A 22 -26.38 22.83 -27.92
CA LEU A 22 -26.46 21.91 -29.06
C LEU A 22 -27.36 22.46 -30.18
N GLU A 23 -28.43 23.16 -29.81
CA GLU A 23 -29.34 23.80 -30.77
C GLU A 23 -28.70 25.01 -31.46
N ASN A 24 -27.96 25.84 -30.71
CA ASN A 24 -27.45 27.11 -31.23
C ASN A 24 -26.04 27.04 -31.80
N VAL A 25 -25.26 25.99 -31.51
CA VAL A 25 -23.84 25.91 -31.86
C VAL A 25 -23.49 24.52 -32.40
N PRO A 26 -23.58 24.30 -33.72
CA PRO A 26 -23.52 22.96 -34.33
C PRO A 26 -22.17 22.24 -34.15
N ILE A 27 -21.07 22.97 -33.92
CA ILE A 27 -19.77 22.37 -33.61
C ILE A 27 -19.78 21.59 -32.30
N PHE A 28 -20.65 21.94 -31.33
CA PHE A 28 -20.81 21.15 -30.12
C PHE A 28 -21.52 19.82 -30.36
N ALA A 29 -22.39 19.72 -31.36
CA ALA A 29 -23.02 18.44 -31.72
C ALA A 29 -22.01 17.48 -32.34
N GLU A 30 -21.06 17.97 -33.14
CA GLU A 30 -19.95 17.15 -33.67
C GLU A 30 -18.97 16.72 -32.57
N LEU A 31 -18.58 17.65 -31.69
CA LEU A 31 -17.72 17.35 -30.55
C LEU A 31 -18.39 16.37 -29.58
N GLU A 32 -19.68 16.55 -29.31
CA GLU A 32 -20.44 15.59 -28.51
C GLU A 32 -20.46 14.23 -29.19
N LYS A 33 -20.68 14.13 -30.50
CA LYS A 33 -20.62 12.85 -31.20
C LYS A 33 -19.24 12.20 -31.07
N GLN A 34 -18.17 13.00 -31.14
CA GLN A 34 -16.78 12.56 -31.02
C GLN A 34 -16.39 12.14 -29.59
N TYR A 35 -16.95 12.78 -28.56
CA TYR A 35 -16.63 12.55 -27.14
C TYR A 35 -17.78 11.93 -26.34
N SER A 36 -18.89 11.56 -26.98
CA SER A 36 -20.14 11.06 -26.36
C SER A 36 -19.92 9.85 -25.46
N ASN A 37 -18.97 8.99 -25.84
CA ASN A 37 -18.60 7.83 -25.04
C ASN A 37 -18.07 8.20 -23.64
N ILE A 38 -17.55 9.41 -23.45
CA ILE A 38 -17.03 9.92 -22.17
C ILE A 38 -18.18 10.44 -21.28
N TYR A 39 -19.23 11.03 -21.88
CA TYR A 39 -20.36 11.64 -21.16
C TYR A 39 -21.52 10.65 -20.88
N VAL A 40 -21.76 9.66 -21.75
CA VAL A 40 -22.78 8.62 -21.52
C VAL A 40 -22.40 7.73 -20.31
N LEU A 41 -21.10 7.65 -20.01
CA LEU A 41 -20.54 7.00 -18.83
C LEU A 41 -20.73 7.80 -17.54
N SER A 42 -21.37 8.98 -17.52
CA SER A 42 -21.69 9.69 -16.25
C SER A 42 -23.17 9.64 -15.86
N LEU A 43 -24.08 9.37 -16.81
CA LEU A 43 -25.54 9.48 -16.63
C LEU A 43 -26.30 8.13 -16.66
N SER A 44 -25.61 7.00 -16.84
CA SER A 44 -26.26 5.69 -16.95
C SER A 44 -26.54 5.07 -15.56
N PRO A 45 -27.69 4.42 -15.33
CA PRO A 45 -27.94 3.62 -14.12
C PRO A 45 -26.89 2.50 -13.91
N ILE A 46 -26.14 2.13 -14.96
CA ILE A 46 -24.97 1.24 -14.85
C ILE A 46 -23.90 1.82 -13.91
N ASN A 47 -23.77 3.14 -13.84
CA ASN A 47 -22.83 3.80 -12.93
C ASN A 47 -23.24 3.69 -11.47
N ASP A 48 -24.54 3.71 -11.18
CA ASP A 48 -25.05 3.58 -9.81
C ASP A 48 -24.76 2.17 -9.28
N TYR A 49 -24.97 1.13 -10.11
CA TYR A 49 -24.60 -0.25 -9.77
C TYR A 49 -23.10 -0.43 -9.60
N LEU A 50 -22.29 0.12 -10.51
CA LEU A 50 -20.83 0.05 -10.42
C LEU A 50 -20.32 0.77 -9.17
N THR A 51 -20.87 1.94 -8.88
CA THR A 51 -20.58 2.74 -7.69
C THR A 51 -20.92 1.97 -6.42
N ALA A 52 -22.11 1.38 -6.34
CA ALA A 52 -22.51 0.56 -5.20
C ALA A 52 -21.59 -0.65 -5.02
N LEU A 53 -21.20 -1.32 -6.11
CA LEU A 53 -20.28 -2.46 -6.07
C LEU A 53 -18.90 -2.05 -5.57
N VAL A 54 -18.37 -0.91 -6.03
CA VAL A 54 -17.08 -0.37 -5.56
C VAL A 54 -17.14 -0.04 -4.07
N ILE A 55 -18.21 0.61 -3.60
CA ILE A 55 -18.40 0.93 -2.17
C ILE A 55 -18.44 -0.35 -1.33
N ILE A 56 -19.22 -1.36 -1.77
CA ILE A 56 -19.31 -2.66 -1.08
C ILE A 56 -17.94 -3.35 -1.05
N ALA A 57 -17.21 -3.37 -2.17
CA ALA A 57 -15.89 -3.98 -2.25
C ALA A 57 -14.89 -3.30 -1.30
N LEU A 58 -14.89 -1.96 -1.23
CA LEU A 58 -14.03 -1.21 -0.31
C LEU A 58 -14.40 -1.49 1.15
N PHE A 59 -15.69 -1.51 1.48
CA PHE A 59 -16.17 -1.83 2.82
C PHE A 59 -15.77 -3.26 3.25
N LEU A 60 -15.98 -4.25 2.38
CA LEU A 60 -15.58 -5.64 2.64
C LEU A 60 -14.06 -5.77 2.78
N THR A 61 -13.28 -5.05 1.98
CA THR A 61 -11.81 -5.04 2.07
C THR A 61 -11.35 -4.45 3.41
N PHE A 62 -11.96 -3.34 3.83
CA PHE A 62 -11.66 -2.70 5.12
C PHE A 62 -12.06 -3.61 6.30
N ALA A 63 -13.25 -4.20 6.27
CA ALA A 63 -13.72 -5.14 7.28
C ALA A 63 -12.80 -6.37 7.37
N TYR A 64 -12.41 -6.93 6.22
CA TYR A 64 -11.46 -8.05 6.16
C TYR A 64 -10.12 -7.69 6.79
N ALA A 65 -9.55 -6.52 6.47
CA ALA A 65 -8.29 -6.08 7.04
C ALA A 65 -8.36 -5.92 8.58
N LEU A 66 -9.45 -5.35 9.11
CA LEU A 66 -9.65 -5.22 10.55
C LEU A 66 -9.81 -6.57 11.25
N ILE A 67 -10.59 -7.49 10.67
CA ILE A 67 -10.73 -8.85 11.18
C ILE A 67 -9.36 -9.54 11.20
N PHE A 68 -8.60 -9.42 10.11
CA PHE A 68 -7.28 -10.04 10.00
C PHE A 68 -6.27 -9.50 11.02
N ILE A 69 -6.25 -8.18 11.26
CA ILE A 69 -5.43 -7.57 12.31
C ILE A 69 -5.85 -8.12 13.68
N THR A 70 -7.15 -8.18 13.96
CA THR A 70 -7.69 -8.68 15.23
C THR A 70 -7.30 -10.14 15.47
N LEU A 71 -7.44 -10.99 14.44
CA LEU A 71 -7.02 -12.39 14.49
C LEU A 71 -5.52 -12.53 14.76
N ASN A 72 -4.68 -11.72 14.12
CA ASN A 72 -3.24 -11.74 14.38
C ASN A 72 -2.91 -11.32 15.82
N LEU A 73 -3.60 -10.31 16.38
CA LEU A 73 -3.44 -9.92 17.78
C LEU A 73 -3.84 -11.05 18.74
N ILE A 74 -4.94 -11.74 18.45
CA ILE A 74 -5.38 -12.91 19.22
C ILE A 74 -4.31 -14.01 19.15
N VAL A 75 -3.80 -14.33 17.96
CA VAL A 75 -2.75 -15.35 17.81
C VAL A 75 -1.48 -14.97 18.58
N ILE A 76 -1.03 -13.70 18.49
CA ILE A 76 0.12 -13.21 19.27
C ILE A 76 -0.15 -13.35 20.78
N HIS A 77 -1.37 -13.06 21.24
CA HIS A 77 -1.75 -13.24 22.64
C HIS A 77 -1.71 -14.73 23.05
N GLN A 78 -2.25 -15.63 22.22
CA GLN A 78 -2.22 -17.07 22.48
C GLN A 78 -0.78 -17.63 22.47
N LEU A 79 0.06 -17.17 21.54
CA LEU A 79 1.49 -17.52 21.49
C LEU A 79 2.19 -17.20 22.81
N ARG A 80 1.84 -16.08 23.47
CA ARG A 80 2.40 -15.73 24.80
C ARG A 80 2.00 -16.74 25.89
N LYS A 81 0.79 -17.29 25.84
CA LYS A 81 0.31 -18.29 26.81
C LYS A 81 1.01 -19.63 26.63
N ILE A 82 1.19 -20.07 25.39
CA ILE A 82 1.85 -21.35 25.08
C ILE A 82 3.38 -21.27 25.05
N LYS A 83 3.98 -20.11 25.38
CA LYS A 83 5.43 -19.90 25.36
C LYS A 83 6.20 -20.98 26.15
N LYS A 84 5.62 -21.50 27.25
CA LYS A 84 6.24 -22.56 28.07
C LYS A 84 6.21 -23.95 27.42
N LEU A 85 5.32 -24.17 26.45
CA LEU A 85 5.12 -25.46 25.78
C LEU A 85 5.92 -25.59 24.49
N VAL A 86 6.47 -24.49 23.97
CA VAL A 86 7.12 -24.42 22.67
C VAL A 86 8.58 -24.04 22.85
N SER A 87 9.47 -24.58 22.01
CA SER A 87 10.89 -24.19 22.03
C SER A 87 11.03 -22.68 21.81
N ASN A 88 12.01 -22.05 22.48
CA ASN A 88 12.27 -20.61 22.32
C ASN A 88 12.54 -20.22 20.86
N SER A 89 13.16 -21.11 20.08
CA SER A 89 13.43 -20.91 18.65
C SER A 89 12.13 -20.84 17.85
N THR A 90 11.28 -21.87 17.98
CA THR A 90 9.99 -21.97 17.27
C THR A 90 9.07 -20.80 17.66
N TYR A 91 8.99 -20.47 18.96
CA TYR A 91 8.24 -19.31 19.44
C TYR A 91 8.73 -18.00 18.80
N GLY A 92 10.05 -17.81 18.74
CA GLY A 92 10.67 -16.64 18.11
C GLY A 92 10.29 -16.51 16.63
N ILE A 93 10.31 -17.62 15.89
CA ILE A 93 9.93 -17.65 14.46
C ILE A 93 8.45 -17.29 14.27
N HIS A 94 7.53 -17.91 15.02
CA HIS A 94 6.10 -17.59 14.90
C HIS A 94 5.81 -16.14 15.26
N LYS A 95 6.36 -15.64 16.38
CA LYS A 95 6.19 -14.25 16.79
C LYS A 95 6.68 -13.30 15.70
N MET A 96 7.85 -13.59 15.11
CA MET A 96 8.45 -12.80 14.05
C MET A 96 7.55 -12.74 12.81
N LEU A 97 7.06 -13.90 12.34
CA LEU A 97 6.19 -14.01 11.18
C LEU A 97 4.86 -13.27 11.38
N HIS A 98 4.18 -13.49 12.51
CA HIS A 98 2.92 -12.79 12.80
C HIS A 98 3.10 -11.28 12.94
N THR A 99 4.21 -10.83 13.52
CA THR A 99 4.50 -9.39 13.62
C THR A 99 4.74 -8.80 12.23
N ALA A 100 5.49 -9.48 11.35
CA ALA A 100 5.71 -9.04 9.98
C ALA A 100 4.40 -8.93 9.19
N VAL A 101 3.57 -9.98 9.22
CA VAL A 101 2.26 -10.01 8.55
C VAL A 101 1.33 -8.91 9.08
N MET A 102 1.32 -8.67 10.38
CA MET A 102 0.53 -7.59 10.99
C MET A 102 0.98 -6.21 10.46
N ILE A 103 2.29 -5.94 10.40
CA ILE A 103 2.81 -4.68 9.89
C ILE A 103 2.52 -4.51 8.40
N GLN A 104 2.69 -5.55 7.58
CA GLN A 104 2.33 -5.51 6.16
C GLN A 104 0.83 -5.23 5.95
N THR A 105 -0.02 -5.81 6.79
CA THR A 105 -1.48 -5.54 6.73
C THR A 105 -1.78 -4.08 7.09
N ILE A 106 -1.11 -3.52 8.11
CA ILE A 106 -1.24 -2.12 8.48
C ILE A 106 -0.75 -1.22 7.34
N ASN A 107 0.39 -1.54 6.71
CA ASN A 107 0.90 -0.81 5.55
C ASN A 107 -0.10 -0.84 4.39
N LEU A 108 -0.65 -2.01 4.05
CA LEU A 108 -1.67 -2.16 3.02
C LEU A 108 -2.91 -1.31 3.33
N LEU A 109 -3.34 -1.27 4.59
CA LEU A 109 -4.48 -0.45 5.01
C LEU A 109 -4.20 1.05 4.80
N LEU A 110 -3.07 1.53 5.32
CA LEU A 110 -2.69 2.94 5.31
C LEU A 110 -2.33 3.45 3.91
N PHE A 111 -1.60 2.65 3.15
CA PHE A 111 -1.03 3.05 1.86
C PHE A 111 -1.76 2.45 0.67
N ALA A 112 -2.80 1.64 0.80
CA ALA A 112 -3.59 1.21 -0.36
C ALA A 112 -5.07 1.42 -0.12
N VAL A 113 -5.63 0.78 0.90
CA VAL A 113 -7.08 0.78 1.13
C VAL A 113 -7.60 2.20 1.40
N VAL A 114 -6.96 2.95 2.29
CA VAL A 114 -7.39 4.32 2.63
C VAL A 114 -7.29 5.27 1.42
N PRO A 115 -6.15 5.40 0.72
CA PRO A 115 -6.05 6.24 -0.48
C PRO A 115 -7.06 5.85 -1.56
N ILE A 116 -7.19 4.56 -1.88
CA ILE A 116 -8.14 4.08 -2.90
C ILE A 116 -9.58 4.42 -2.50
N SER A 117 -9.92 4.28 -1.22
CA SER A 117 -11.25 4.66 -0.72
C SER A 117 -11.51 6.16 -0.86
N MET A 118 -10.51 6.99 -0.60
CA MET A 118 -10.61 8.45 -0.80
C MET A 118 -10.76 8.82 -2.27
N ILE A 119 -10.00 8.16 -3.17
CA ILE A 119 -10.13 8.36 -4.62
C ILE A 119 -11.53 7.97 -5.08
N ALA A 120 -11.99 6.77 -4.72
CA ALA A 120 -13.32 6.29 -5.07
C ALA A 120 -14.41 7.23 -4.56
N GLY A 121 -14.37 7.63 -3.28
CA GLY A 121 -15.33 8.58 -2.72
C GLY A 121 -15.27 9.96 -3.38
N GLY A 122 -14.08 10.44 -3.74
CA GLY A 122 -13.90 11.70 -4.46
C GLY A 122 -14.48 11.69 -5.86
N LEU A 123 -14.32 10.58 -6.59
CA LEU A 123 -14.89 10.37 -7.92
C LEU A 123 -16.41 10.19 -7.88
N ILE A 124 -16.92 9.38 -6.93
CA ILE A 124 -18.35 9.11 -6.76
C ILE A 124 -19.13 10.38 -6.39
N CYS A 125 -18.60 11.19 -5.48
CA CYS A 125 -19.27 12.42 -5.04
C CYS A 125 -19.17 13.55 -6.09
N GLN A 126 -18.62 13.29 -7.28
CA GLN A 126 -18.40 14.23 -8.38
C GLN A 126 -17.86 15.61 -7.93
N LYS A 127 -17.05 15.61 -6.87
CA LYS A 127 -16.56 16.89 -6.34
C LYS A 127 -15.57 17.47 -7.34
N SER A 128 -15.57 18.79 -7.46
CA SER A 128 -14.57 19.55 -8.24
C SER A 128 -13.12 19.17 -7.90
N TYR A 129 -12.88 18.62 -6.71
CA TYR A 129 -11.59 18.14 -6.23
C TYR A 129 -11.30 16.65 -6.48
N GLY A 130 -12.20 15.88 -7.11
CA GLY A 130 -12.02 14.43 -7.34
C GLY A 130 -10.73 14.10 -8.10
N ASN A 131 -10.44 14.87 -9.16
CA ASN A 131 -9.20 14.72 -9.94
C ASN A 131 -7.94 15.06 -9.11
N LEU A 132 -8.02 16.07 -8.24
CA LEU A 132 -6.91 16.42 -7.35
C LEU A 132 -6.65 15.30 -6.33
N ILE A 133 -7.71 14.75 -5.74
CA ILE A 133 -7.63 13.62 -4.80
C ILE A 133 -7.07 12.38 -5.50
N ALA A 134 -7.49 12.10 -6.74
CA ALA A 134 -6.95 11.01 -7.56
C ALA A 134 -5.44 11.19 -7.81
N ASN A 135 -5.04 12.38 -8.25
CA ASN A 135 -3.64 12.70 -8.56
C ASN A 135 -2.71 12.58 -7.35
N ILE A 136 -3.20 12.85 -6.14
CA ILE A 136 -2.44 12.68 -4.89
C ILE A 136 -2.52 11.23 -4.38
N GLY A 137 -3.70 10.63 -4.48
CA GLY A 137 -3.99 9.30 -3.95
C GLY A 137 -3.25 8.18 -4.67
N PHE A 138 -3.08 8.25 -5.99
CA PHE A 138 -2.35 7.21 -6.76
C PHE A 138 -0.86 7.10 -6.40
N PRO A 139 -0.09 8.20 -6.29
CA PRO A 139 1.28 8.13 -5.80
C PRO A 139 1.37 7.59 -4.37
N ILE A 140 0.50 8.06 -3.47
CA ILE A 140 0.45 7.53 -2.09
C ILE A 140 0.11 6.04 -2.12
N SER A 141 -0.82 5.64 -2.99
CA SER A 141 -1.23 4.24 -3.08
C SER A 141 -0.06 3.34 -3.49
N SER A 142 0.82 3.84 -4.36
CA SER A 142 2.01 3.12 -4.83
C SER A 142 3.08 2.95 -3.75
N LEU A 143 3.05 3.75 -2.67
CA LEU A 143 4.01 3.63 -1.57
C LEU A 143 3.87 2.34 -0.77
N HIS A 144 2.74 1.62 -0.85
CA HIS A 144 2.58 0.35 -0.11
C HIS A 144 3.65 -0.68 -0.49
N LEU A 145 3.98 -0.80 -1.78
CA LEU A 145 5.03 -1.71 -2.27
C LEU A 145 6.42 -1.32 -1.73
N ILE A 146 6.67 -0.01 -1.68
CA ILE A 146 7.93 0.53 -1.18
C ILE A 146 8.03 0.35 0.33
N ALA A 147 6.92 0.46 1.07
CA ALA A 147 6.88 0.29 2.52
C ALA A 147 7.01 -1.19 2.95
N ASP A 148 6.54 -2.13 2.13
CA ASP A 148 6.59 -3.57 2.45
C ASP A 148 8.00 -4.15 2.40
N ALA A 149 8.87 -3.67 1.49
CA ALA A 149 10.24 -4.17 1.41
C ALA A 149 11.07 -3.88 2.68
N PRO A 150 11.14 -2.64 3.21
CA PRO A 150 11.76 -2.35 4.50
C PRO A 150 11.11 -3.10 5.65
N ALA A 151 9.79 -3.27 5.66
CA ALA A 151 9.11 -4.03 6.71
C ALA A 151 9.58 -5.49 6.72
N LEU A 152 9.64 -6.15 5.56
CA LEU A 152 10.16 -7.51 5.43
C LEU A 152 11.61 -7.62 5.92
N LEU A 153 12.48 -6.69 5.53
CA LEU A 153 13.89 -6.66 5.93
C LEU A 153 14.09 -6.35 7.41
N HIS A 154 13.23 -5.52 8.00
CA HIS A 154 13.30 -5.17 9.41
C HIS A 154 12.84 -6.33 10.29
N PHE A 155 11.67 -6.90 9.98
CA PHE A 155 11.00 -7.88 10.84
C PHE A 155 11.44 -9.31 10.56
N ILE A 156 11.77 -9.71 9.32
CA ILE A 156 12.08 -11.11 9.01
C ILE A 156 13.60 -11.32 8.89
N LYS A 157 14.21 -11.78 9.98
CA LYS A 157 15.66 -11.99 10.10
C LYS A 157 16.28 -12.83 8.96
N PRO A 158 15.71 -13.97 8.53
CA PRO A 158 16.25 -14.73 7.39
C PRO A 158 16.43 -13.91 6.11
N TYR A 159 15.45 -13.08 5.74
CA TYR A 159 15.56 -12.21 4.56
C TYR A 159 16.68 -11.19 4.73
N ARG A 160 16.80 -10.56 5.90
CA ARG A 160 17.91 -9.64 6.17
C ARG A 160 19.28 -10.32 6.07
N MET A 161 19.41 -11.53 6.61
CA MET A 161 20.65 -12.30 6.54
C MET A 161 21.00 -12.66 5.09
N PHE A 162 20.00 -13.05 4.31
CA PHE A 162 20.17 -13.33 2.88
C PHE A 162 20.61 -12.07 2.12
N VAL A 163 19.93 -10.94 2.27
CA VAL A 163 20.31 -9.68 1.61
C VAL A 163 21.71 -9.23 2.02
N MET A 164 22.06 -9.31 3.31
CA MET A 164 23.41 -8.99 3.79
C MET A 164 24.47 -9.96 3.26
N SER A 165 24.11 -11.19 2.87
CA SER A 165 25.02 -12.14 2.24
C SER A 165 25.30 -11.84 0.77
N LEU A 166 24.37 -11.15 0.09
CA LEU A 166 24.53 -10.70 -1.30
C LEU A 166 25.44 -9.47 -1.39
N ILE A 167 25.52 -8.67 -0.33
CA ILE A 167 26.42 -7.52 -0.29
C ILE A 167 27.82 -8.03 0.01
N PRO A 168 28.80 -7.89 -0.91
CA PRO A 168 30.17 -8.33 -0.69
C PRO A 168 30.89 -7.38 0.27
N PHE A 169 30.45 -7.33 1.53
CA PHE A 169 31.28 -6.81 2.58
C PHE A 169 32.44 -7.78 2.73
N LYS A 170 33.67 -7.31 2.43
CA LYS A 170 34.91 -8.03 2.76
C LYS A 170 34.79 -8.49 4.21
N LYS A 171 34.45 -9.76 4.44
CA LYS A 171 34.46 -10.34 5.77
C LYS A 171 35.90 -10.20 6.24
N LYS A 172 36.16 -9.28 7.19
CA LYS A 172 37.43 -9.26 7.90
C LYS A 172 37.56 -10.66 8.50
N LYS A 173 38.45 -11.46 7.93
CA LYS A 173 38.69 -12.82 8.35
C LYS A 173 39.38 -12.70 9.71
N THR A 174 38.63 -12.71 10.79
CA THR A 174 39.19 -12.81 12.14
C THR A 174 39.77 -14.21 12.25
N VAL A 175 41.04 -14.34 11.88
CA VAL A 175 41.81 -15.56 12.11
C VAL A 175 42.00 -15.64 13.62
N ARG A 176 41.27 -16.54 14.28
CA ARG A 176 41.49 -16.84 15.68
C ARG A 176 42.77 -17.67 15.76
N ILE A 177 43.91 -16.99 15.91
CA ILE A 177 45.18 -17.65 16.23
C ILE A 177 45.05 -18.06 17.70
N SER A 178 44.61 -19.30 17.94
CA SER A 178 44.76 -19.93 19.25
C SER A 178 46.25 -20.16 19.47
N ALA A 179 46.91 -19.26 20.19
CA ALA A 179 48.27 -19.50 20.66
C ALA A 179 48.25 -20.76 21.55
N PRO A 180 49.25 -21.67 21.42
CA PRO A 180 49.40 -22.80 22.34
C PRO A 180 49.38 -22.29 23.78
N SER A 181 48.59 -22.93 24.64
CA SER A 181 48.37 -22.54 26.04
C SER A 181 49.65 -22.48 26.89
N GLU A 182 50.76 -23.01 26.37
CA GLU A 182 52.07 -23.00 27.00
C GLU A 182 52.74 -21.61 26.96
N TRP A 183 52.34 -20.72 26.06
CA TRP A 183 53.01 -19.43 25.83
C TRP A 183 52.41 -18.27 26.65
N PHE A 184 51.23 -18.44 27.26
CA PHE A 184 50.55 -17.36 27.98
C PHE A 184 50.03 -17.85 29.33
N ARG A 185 50.92 -17.91 30.32
CA ARG A 185 50.52 -17.76 31.72
C ARG A 185 50.13 -16.28 31.97
N GLY A 186 48.96 -15.84 31.51
CA GLY A 186 48.41 -14.56 32.01
C GLY A 186 47.57 -13.66 31.10
N GLY A 187 47.19 -14.02 29.86
CA GLY A 187 46.27 -13.14 29.13
C GLY A 187 45.99 -13.54 27.69
N VAL A 188 44.71 -13.58 27.33
CA VAL A 188 44.26 -13.79 25.94
C VAL A 188 44.50 -12.49 25.16
N SER A 189 45.41 -12.52 24.18
CA SER A 189 45.70 -11.40 23.29
C SER A 189 44.98 -11.59 21.95
N PHE A 190 44.18 -10.61 21.52
CA PHE A 190 43.51 -10.63 20.21
C PHE A 190 44.27 -9.72 19.24
N ILE A 191 44.88 -10.29 18.19
CA ILE A 191 45.51 -9.52 17.11
C ILE A 191 44.46 -9.30 16.01
N THR A 192 44.21 -8.05 15.67
CA THR A 192 43.36 -7.70 14.52
C THR A 192 44.27 -7.33 13.35
N ILE A 193 44.22 -8.09 12.26
CA ILE A 193 44.91 -7.76 11.02
C ILE A 193 43.94 -6.90 10.18
N THR A 194 44.30 -5.63 9.97
CA THR A 194 43.52 -4.66 9.20
C THR A 194 43.84 -4.69 7.72
#